data_AF-A0A850CKJ1-F1
#
_entry.id   AF-A0A850CKJ1-F1
#
_cell.length_a   1.000
_cell.length_b   1.000
_cell.length_c   1.000
_cell.angle_alpha   90.00
_cell.angle_beta   90.00
_cell.angle_gamma   90.00
#
_symmetry.space_group_name_H-M   'P 1'
#
loop_
_entity.id
_entity.type
_entity.pdbx_description
1 polymer ?
#
loop_
_entity_poly.entity_id
_entity_poly.type
_entity_poly.pdbx_seq_one_letter_code
_entity_poly.pdbx_strand_id
1 'polypeptide(L)'
;MSDRPFVVRGPHFGRFTRTPEENARALAEARDALTTAVAADPTESGAPDLLDATVDLAEALTVAGHENEAITLAGPAVQLARDAGRTESLGWALLALATAEHYA
;
A
#
# COMPACT_ATOMS: atom_id res chain seq x y z
N MET A 1 11.44 10.72 25.58
CA MET A 1 10.89 11.31 24.34
C MET A 1 11.63 10.64 23.19
N SER A 2 11.06 9.58 22.61
CA SER A 2 11.72 8.82 21.55
C SER A 2 11.64 9.58 20.25
N ASP A 3 12.80 10.07 19.83
CA ASP A 3 13.08 10.70 18.55
C ASP A 3 13.11 9.62 17.46
N ARG A 4 11.94 9.08 17.11
CA ARG A 4 11.81 8.29 15.89
C ARG A 4 11.67 9.30 14.75
N PRO A 5 12.65 9.43 13.84
CA PRO A 5 12.46 10.27 12.67
C PRO A 5 11.21 9.76 11.96
N PHE A 6 10.38 10.68 11.48
CA PHE A 6 9.26 10.39 10.60
C PHE A 6 9.83 9.64 9.38
N VAL A 7 9.82 8.30 9.43
CA VAL A 7 10.23 7.45 8.31
C VAL A 7 9.05 7.47 7.35
N VAL A 8 9.02 8.48 6.49
CA VAL A 8 8.30 8.40 5.23
C VAL A 8 8.90 7.20 4.50
N ARG A 9 8.24 6.05 4.54
CA ARG A 9 8.56 4.91 3.67
C ARG A 9 8.29 5.35 2.23
N GLY A 10 9.22 6.10 1.63
CA GLY A 10 9.08 6.68 0.29
C GLY A 10 7.99 7.76 0.19
N PRO A 11 8.18 8.82 -0.61
CA PRO A 11 7.14 9.82 -0.76
C PRO A 11 5.91 9.18 -1.45
N HIS A 12 4.75 9.25 -0.79
CA HIS A 12 3.41 9.01 -1.35
C HIS A 12 3.10 9.85 -2.62
N PHE A 13 4.02 10.76 -2.96
CA PHE A 13 4.00 11.64 -4.13
C PHE A 13 4.94 11.13 -5.23
N GLY A 14 5.30 9.84 -5.25
CA GLY A 14 6.17 9.24 -6.26
C GLY A 14 5.81 9.63 -7.70
N ARG A 15 4.51 9.79 -7.97
CA ARG A 15 3.97 10.27 -9.25
C ARG A 15 4.59 11.58 -9.73
N PHE A 16 4.91 12.48 -8.81
CA PHE A 16 5.43 13.81 -9.08
C PHE A 16 6.93 13.94 -8.83
N THR A 17 7.55 12.98 -8.16
CA THR A 17 8.97 13.05 -7.75
C THR A 17 9.88 12.05 -8.45
N ARG A 18 9.32 11.08 -9.19
CA ARG A 18 10.06 10.01 -9.88
C ARG A 18 9.80 10.02 -11.38
N THR A 19 10.69 9.41 -12.15
CA THR A 19 10.44 9.17 -13.58
C THR A 19 9.40 8.06 -13.80
N PRO A 20 8.78 7.98 -15.00
CA PRO A 20 7.88 6.87 -15.33
C PRO A 20 8.51 5.49 -15.16
N GLU A 21 9.80 5.34 -15.48
CA GLU A 21 10.53 4.07 -15.35
C GLU A 21 10.74 3.70 -13.88
N GLU A 22 11.04 4.68 -13.03
CA GLU A 22 11.14 4.48 -11.58
C GLU A 22 9.81 4.10 -10.96
N ASN A 23 8.70 4.69 -11.43
CA ASN A 23 7.35 4.31 -10.99
C ASN A 23 6.97 2.90 -11.44
N ALA A 24 7.30 2.52 -12.68
CA ALA A 24 7.08 1.17 -13.18
C ALA A 24 7.88 0.13 -12.39
N ARG A 25 9.13 0.45 -12.01
CA ARG A 25 9.95 -0.42 -11.17
C ARG A 25 9.39 -0.54 -9.76
N ALA A 26 8.98 0.56 -9.13
CA ALA A 26 8.36 0.52 -7.81
C ALA A 26 7.06 -0.32 -7.80
N LEU A 27 6.26 -0.23 -8.88
CA LEU A 27 5.07 -1.07 -9.06
C LEU A 27 5.43 -2.56 -9.18
N ALA A 28 6.48 -2.90 -9.92
CA ALA A 28 6.94 -4.29 -10.02
C ALA A 28 7.42 -4.82 -8.66
N GLU A 29 8.23 -4.05 -7.94
CA GLU A 29 8.73 -4.40 -6.61
C GLU A 29 7.58 -4.62 -5.60
N ALA A 30 6.55 -3.77 -5.63
CA ALA A 30 5.37 -3.92 -4.76
C ALA A 30 4.54 -5.17 -5.09
N ARG A 31 4.42 -5.54 -6.38
CA ARG A 31 3.75 -6.79 -6.80
C ARG A 31 4.51 -8.02 -6.32
N ASP A 32 5.83 -8.00 -6.40
CA ASP A 32 6.68 -9.09 -5.92
C ASP A 32 6.61 -9.22 -4.39
N ALA A 33 6.58 -8.09 -3.68
CA ALA A 33 6.41 -8.05 -2.23
C ALA A 33 5.06 -8.64 -1.80
N LEU A 34 3.96 -8.26 -2.47
CA LEU A 34 2.64 -8.82 -2.19
C LEU A 34 2.59 -10.33 -2.49
N THR A 35 3.16 -10.76 -3.62
CA THR A 35 3.25 -12.18 -3.97
C THR A 35 4.01 -12.98 -2.89
N THR A 36 5.12 -12.41 -2.40
CA THR A 36 5.91 -13.00 -1.32
C THR A 36 5.11 -13.07 -0.01
N ALA A 37 4.41 -12.00 0.36
CA ALA A 37 3.60 -11.95 1.57
C ALA A 37 2.46 -12.99 1.55
N VAL A 38 1.81 -13.17 0.39
CA VAL A 38 0.78 -14.21 0.20
C VAL A 38 1.39 -15.62 0.35
N ALA A 39 2.59 -15.84 -0.16
CA ALA A 39 3.27 -17.14 -0.07
C ALA A 39 3.81 -17.46 1.34
N ALA A 40 4.09 -16.44 2.16
CA ALA A 40 4.74 -16.56 3.46
C ALA A 40 3.84 -17.04 4.61
N ASP A 41 2.56 -17.36 4.33
CA ASP A 41 1.51 -17.89 5.21
C ASP A 41 0.43 -16.84 5.60
N PRO A 42 -0.82 -16.96 5.09
CA PRO A 42 -1.93 -16.06 5.41
C PRO A 42 -2.59 -16.38 6.77
N THR A 43 -1.83 -16.87 7.75
CA THR A 43 -2.31 -17.03 9.13
C THR A 43 -2.44 -15.67 9.81
N GLU A 44 -3.15 -15.61 10.95
CA GLU A 44 -3.40 -14.35 11.69
C GLU A 44 -2.11 -13.57 12.03
N SER A 45 -0.97 -14.27 12.15
CA SER A 45 0.35 -13.67 12.37
C SER A 45 1.00 -13.09 11.11
N GLY A 46 0.66 -13.58 9.91
CA GLY A 46 1.16 -13.09 8.61
C GLY A 46 0.25 -12.04 7.95
N ALA A 47 -0.98 -11.89 8.45
CA ALA A 47 -1.93 -10.83 8.06
C ALA A 47 -1.37 -9.39 8.09
N PRO A 48 -0.46 -9.00 9.02
CA PRO A 48 0.14 -7.67 9.02
C PRO A 48 1.00 -7.39 7.79
N ASP A 49 1.87 -8.33 7.44
CA ASP A 49 2.79 -8.18 6.31
C ASP A 49 2.02 -8.17 4.99
N LEU A 50 0.92 -8.95 4.93
CA LEU A 50 0.00 -8.95 3.80
C LEU A 50 -0.74 -7.61 3.66
N LEU A 51 -1.25 -7.05 4.75
CA LEU A 51 -1.93 -5.75 4.74
C LEU A 51 -0.99 -4.62 4.31
N ASP A 52 0.20 -4.57 4.88
CA ASP A 52 1.21 -3.57 4.53
C ASP A 52 1.60 -3.68 3.05
N ALA A 53 1.91 -4.89 2.55
CA ALA A 53 2.23 -5.09 1.14
C ALA A 53 1.07 -4.74 0.19
N THR A 54 -0.18 -4.96 0.63
CA THR A 54 -1.38 -4.59 -0.14
C THR A 54 -1.50 -3.07 -0.26
N VAL A 55 -1.25 -2.35 0.84
CA VAL A 55 -1.26 -0.88 0.85
C VAL A 55 -0.14 -0.32 -0.01
N ASP A 56 1.08 -0.85 0.12
CA ASP A 56 2.23 -0.42 -0.68
C ASP A 56 1.97 -0.63 -2.19
N LEU A 57 1.30 -1.72 -2.57
CA LEU A 57 0.90 -1.95 -3.97
C LEU A 57 -0.18 -0.98 -4.44
N ALA A 58 -1.20 -0.69 -3.61
CA ALA A 58 -2.24 0.26 -3.97
C ALA A 58 -1.67 1.67 -4.19
N GLU A 59 -0.69 2.08 -3.38
CA GLU A 59 0.06 3.31 -3.59
C GLU A 59 0.81 3.29 -4.93
N ALA A 60 1.59 2.24 -5.19
CA ALA A 60 2.38 2.14 -6.41
C ALA A 60 1.51 2.15 -7.67
N LEU A 61 0.34 1.51 -7.62
CA LEU A 61 -0.67 1.57 -8.69
C LEU A 61 -1.17 2.99 -8.92
N THR A 62 -1.52 3.72 -7.86
CA THR A 62 -1.97 5.12 -7.95
C THR A 62 -0.87 6.02 -8.53
N VAL A 63 0.37 5.82 -8.09
CA VAL A 63 1.54 6.55 -8.59
C VAL A 63 1.79 6.30 -10.08
N ALA A 64 1.56 5.08 -10.54
CA ALA A 64 1.73 4.65 -11.93
C ALA A 64 0.53 4.97 -12.85
N GLY A 65 -0.58 5.52 -12.33
CA GLY A 65 -1.76 5.83 -13.14
C GLY A 65 -2.74 4.67 -13.33
N HIS A 66 -2.78 3.75 -12.36
CA HIS A 66 -3.68 2.60 -12.31
C HIS A 66 -4.68 2.73 -11.15
N GLU A 67 -5.34 3.89 -11.04
CA GLU A 67 -6.17 4.26 -9.89
C GLU A 67 -7.33 3.28 -9.66
N ASN A 68 -7.98 2.80 -10.73
CA ASN A 68 -9.06 1.81 -10.62
C ASN A 68 -8.59 0.46 -10.04
N GLU A 69 -7.37 0.03 -10.37
CA GLU A 69 -6.78 -1.18 -9.78
C GLU A 69 -6.44 -0.93 -8.30
N ALA A 70 -5.90 0.26 -7.97
CA ALA A 70 -5.60 0.65 -6.60
C ALA A 70 -6.86 0.67 -5.70
N ILE A 71 -7.98 1.22 -6.19
CA ILE A 71 -9.27 1.22 -5.47
C ILE A 71 -9.75 -0.21 -5.20
N THR A 72 -9.69 -1.06 -6.23
CA THR A 72 -10.10 -2.47 -6.15
C THR A 72 -9.29 -3.22 -5.09
N LEU A 73 -8.01 -2.86 -4.93
CA LEU A 73 -7.11 -3.48 -3.97
C LEU A 73 -7.24 -2.90 -2.55
N ALA A 74 -7.35 -1.58 -2.41
CA ALA A 74 -7.39 -0.89 -1.12
C ALA A 74 -8.72 -1.07 -0.38
N GLY A 75 -9.84 -1.18 -1.09
CA GLY A 75 -11.17 -1.36 -0.48
C GLY A 75 -11.26 -2.60 0.44
N PRO A 76 -10.91 -3.80 -0.04
CA PRO A 76 -10.84 -4.99 0.80
C PRO A 76 -9.83 -4.88 1.95
N ALA A 77 -8.68 -4.24 1.73
CA ALA A 77 -7.67 -4.04 2.78
C ALA A 77 -8.19 -3.19 3.95
N VAL A 78 -8.99 -2.16 3.66
CA VAL A 78 -9.67 -1.34 4.69
C VAL A 78 -10.61 -2.19 5.55
N GLN A 79 -11.39 -3.08 4.92
CA GLN A 79 -12.31 -3.96 5.67
C GLN A 79 -11.53 -4.94 6.54
N LEU A 80 -10.52 -5.61 5.96
CA LEU A 80 -9.69 -6.56 6.70
C LEU A 80 -8.97 -5.91 7.88
N ALA A 81 -8.37 -4.73 7.69
CA ALA A 81 -7.70 -4.01 8.76
C ALA A 81 -8.66 -3.56 9.87
N ARG A 82 -9.89 -3.17 9.50
CA ARG A 82 -10.95 -2.82 10.46
C ARG A 82 -11.38 -4.02 11.29
N ASP A 83 -11.67 -5.15 10.63
CA ASP A 83 -12.15 -6.37 11.28
C ASP A 83 -11.09 -6.98 12.20
N ALA A 84 -9.81 -6.89 11.81
CA ALA A 84 -8.68 -7.34 12.61
C ALA A 84 -8.22 -6.33 13.69
N GLY A 85 -8.88 -5.18 13.83
CA GLY A 85 -8.51 -4.16 14.83
C GLY A 85 -7.13 -3.51 14.62
N ARG A 86 -6.61 -3.51 13.38
CA ARG A 86 -5.27 -3.01 13.03
C ARG A 86 -5.33 -1.52 12.70
N THR A 87 -5.40 -0.68 13.73
CA THR A 87 -5.64 0.78 13.56
C THR A 87 -4.59 1.48 12.69
N GLU A 88 -3.32 1.12 12.80
CA GLU A 88 -2.25 1.72 11.97
C GLU A 88 -2.40 1.34 10.50
N SER A 89 -2.49 0.05 10.18
CA SER A 89 -2.71 -0.44 8.82
C SER A 89 -4.02 0.09 8.23
N LEU A 90 -5.08 0.25 9.05
CA LEU A 90 -6.35 0.86 8.64
C LEU A 90 -6.15 2.32 8.21
N GLY A 91 -5.37 3.11 8.95
CA GLY A 91 -5.09 4.50 8.60
C GLY A 91 -4.40 4.60 7.23
N TRP A 92 -3.40 3.75 6.99
CA TRP A 92 -2.70 3.71 5.71
C TRP A 92 -3.56 3.20 4.56
N ALA A 93 -4.38 2.18 4.78
CA ALA A 93 -5.32 1.67 3.77
C ALA A 93 -6.38 2.71 3.38
N LEU A 94 -6.89 3.49 4.36
CA LEU A 94 -7.81 4.59 4.09
C LEU A 94 -7.13 5.73 3.31
N LEU A 95 -5.88 6.07 3.64
CA LEU A 95 -5.12 7.07 2.90
C LEU A 95 -4.90 6.63 1.45
N ALA A 96 -4.48 5.39 1.23
CA ALA A 96 -4.26 4.83 -0.10
C ALA A 96 -5.55 4.82 -0.92
N LEU A 97 -6.66 4.37 -0.33
CA LEU A 97 -7.98 4.37 -0.99
C LEU A 97 -8.42 5.80 -1.36
N ALA A 98 -8.38 6.73 -0.41
CA ALA A 98 -8.80 8.12 -0.67
C ALA A 98 -7.92 8.80 -1.73
N THR A 99 -6.62 8.48 -1.76
CA THR A 99 -5.70 9.01 -2.78
C THR A 99 -6.01 8.43 -4.16
N ALA A 100 -6.27 7.12 -4.25
CA ALA A 100 -6.66 6.49 -5.50
C ALA A 100 -8.01 7.05 -6.02
N GLU A 101 -9.01 7.20 -5.15
CA GLU A 101 -10.30 7.81 -5.49
C GLU A 101 -10.17 9.27 -5.94
N HIS A 102 -9.21 10.03 -5.39
CA HIS A 102 -8.98 11.41 -5.79
C HIS A 102 -8.44 11.55 -7.23
N TYR A 103 -7.67 10.55 -7.71
CA TYR A 103 -7.00 10.60 -9.00
C TYR A 103 -7.69 9.77 -10.11
N ALA A 104 -8.69 8.94 -9.78
CA ALA A 104 -9.46 8.12 -10.72
C ALA A 104 -10.43 8.97 -11.58
#